data_AF-A0A3D3QL02-F1
#
_entry.id   AF-A0A3D3QL02-F1
#
_cell.length_a   1.000
_cell.length_b   1.000
_cell.length_c   1.000
_cell.angle_alpha   90.00
_cell.angle_beta   90.00
_cell.angle_gamma   90.00
#
_symmetry.space_group_name_H-M   'P 1'
#
loop_
_entity.id
_entity.type
_entity.pdbx_description
1 polymer ?
#
loop_
_entity_poly.entity_id
_entity_poly.type
_entity_poly.pdbx_seq_one_letter_code
_entity_poly.pdbx_strand_id
1 'polypeptide(L)'
;IENIDPMGVHTGDSITVAPAQTLTDVEYQEMRDASIAIIREIGVEAGGCNVQFAVSPETGEMLVIEMNPRVSRSSALASKATGFPI
;
A
#
# COMPACT_ATOMS: atom_id res chain seq x y z
N ILE A 1 -4.81 1.58 0.73
CA ILE A 1 -5.78 0.54 1.12
C ILE A 1 -5.32 0.08 2.49
N GLU A 2 -6.22 0.02 3.45
CA GLU A 2 -5.93 -0.47 4.80
C GLU A 2 -6.61 -1.81 5.02
N ASN A 3 -5.91 -2.73 5.65
CA ASN A 3 -6.43 -4.05 5.99
C ASN A 3 -7.13 -3.96 7.35
N ILE A 4 -8.34 -4.52 7.43
CA ILE A 4 -9.05 -4.69 8.72
C ILE A 4 -8.42 -5.87 9.48
N ASP A 5 -8.10 -6.95 8.77
CA ASP A 5 -7.37 -8.08 9.36
C ASP A 5 -5.88 -7.73 9.49
N PRO A 6 -5.26 -7.94 10.68
CA PRO A 6 -3.88 -7.53 10.93
C PRO A 6 -2.85 -8.39 10.18
N MET A 7 -1.60 -7.91 10.21
CA MET A 7 -0.44 -8.65 9.70
C MET A 7 -0.43 -10.09 10.26
N GLY A 8 -0.25 -11.05 9.35
CA GLY A 8 -0.38 -12.49 9.63
C GLY A 8 -1.48 -13.16 8.80
N VAL A 9 -2.47 -12.40 8.34
CA VAL A 9 -3.44 -12.82 7.32
C VAL A 9 -3.00 -12.28 5.95
N HIS A 10 -3.02 -13.11 4.91
CA HIS A 10 -2.63 -12.68 3.57
C HIS A 10 -3.60 -11.61 3.04
N THR A 11 -3.08 -10.54 2.42
CA THR A 11 -3.89 -9.39 1.97
C THR A 11 -5.03 -9.75 1.03
N GLY A 12 -4.89 -10.84 0.30
CA GLY A 12 -5.91 -11.39 -0.58
C GLY A 12 -7.06 -12.13 0.10
N ASP A 13 -6.88 -12.50 1.36
CA ASP A 13 -7.86 -13.17 2.22
C ASP A 13 -8.41 -12.21 3.30
N SER A 14 -7.75 -11.06 3.49
CA SER A 14 -8.18 -10.00 4.41
C SER A 14 -9.38 -9.21 3.87
N ILE A 15 -10.22 -8.75 4.78
CA ILE A 15 -11.10 -7.61 4.53
C ILE A 15 -10.24 -6.34 4.45
N THR A 16 -10.44 -5.54 3.41
CA THR A 16 -9.67 -4.31 3.19
C THR A 16 -10.58 -3.15 2.78
N VAL A 17 -10.15 -1.93 3.07
CA VAL A 17 -10.89 -0.69 2.79
C VAL A 17 -10.01 0.34 2.08
N ALA A 18 -10.66 1.21 1.31
CA ALA A 18 -10.04 2.36 0.68
C ALA A 18 -10.89 3.62 0.96
N PRO A 19 -10.28 4.76 1.39
CA PRO A 19 -8.85 4.98 1.62
C PRO A 19 -8.35 4.37 2.95
N ALA A 20 -7.09 4.65 3.33
CA ALA A 20 -6.63 4.39 4.70
C ALA A 20 -7.41 5.30 5.68
N GLN A 21 -7.64 4.81 6.90
CA GLN A 21 -8.53 5.38 7.90
C GLN A 21 -7.78 5.82 9.17
N THR A 22 -6.76 5.06 9.59
CA THR A 22 -6.17 5.22 10.94
C THR A 22 -4.83 5.95 10.99
N LEU A 23 -4.22 6.24 9.83
CA LEU A 23 -2.99 7.02 9.77
C LEU A 23 -3.27 8.51 9.96
N THR A 24 -2.42 9.18 10.73
CA THR A 24 -2.32 10.64 10.69
C THR A 24 -1.84 11.09 9.31
N ASP A 25 -2.07 12.36 8.97
CA ASP A 25 -1.57 12.91 7.70
C ASP A 25 -0.04 12.80 7.59
N VAL A 26 0.70 13.00 8.69
CA VAL A 26 2.16 12.87 8.71
C VAL A 26 2.60 11.46 8.36
N GLU A 27 2.07 10.44 9.04
CA GLU A 27 2.38 9.03 8.76
C GLU A 27 1.97 8.63 7.33
N TYR A 28 0.86 9.17 6.84
CA TYR A 28 0.42 8.95 5.46
C TYR A 28 1.40 9.55 4.44
N GLN A 29 1.91 10.76 4.68
CA GLN A 29 2.92 11.36 3.80
C GLN A 29 4.24 10.56 3.83
N GLU A 30 4.67 10.08 5.00
CA GLU A 30 5.85 9.22 5.10
C GLU A 30 5.68 7.91 4.31
N MET A 31 4.52 7.25 4.42
CA MET A 31 4.19 6.06 3.63
C MET A 31 4.16 6.35 2.12
N ARG A 32 3.63 7.52 1.73
CA ARG A 32 3.59 7.95 0.33
C ARG A 32 4.99 8.18 -0.23
N ASP A 33 5.84 8.88 0.51
CA ASP A 33 7.20 9.19 0.07
C ASP A 33 8.07 7.93 0.00
N ALA A 34 7.94 7.02 0.99
CA ALA A 34 8.58 5.71 0.96
C ALA A 34 8.12 4.89 -0.26
N SER A 35 6.83 4.88 -0.56
CA SER A 35 6.29 4.19 -1.75
C SER A 35 6.95 4.69 -3.04
N ILE A 36 7.08 6.01 -3.21
CA ILE A 36 7.71 6.60 -4.40
C ILE A 36 9.21 6.28 -4.46
N ALA A 37 9.91 6.32 -3.31
CA ALA A 37 11.33 5.98 -3.23
C ALA A 37 11.59 4.53 -3.65
N ILE A 38 10.79 3.58 -3.17
CA ILE A 38 10.90 2.15 -3.50
C ILE A 38 10.72 1.93 -5.01
N ILE A 39 9.75 2.62 -5.63
CA ILE A 39 9.50 2.54 -7.08
C ILE A 39 10.72 2.96 -7.88
N ARG A 40 11.34 4.07 -7.48
CA ARG A 40 12.54 4.61 -8.13
C ARG A 40 13.73 3.68 -7.95
N GLU A 41 13.94 3.16 -6.75
CA GLU A 41 15.08 2.29 -6.43
C GLU A 41 15.00 0.95 -7.16
N ILE A 42 13.80 0.38 -7.29
CA ILE A 42 13.59 -0.88 -8.04
C ILE A 42 13.66 -0.66 -9.56
N GLY A 43 13.57 0.59 -10.03
CA GLY A 43 13.69 0.93 -11.45
C GLY A 43 12.42 0.71 -12.26
N VAL A 44 11.24 0.83 -11.63
CA VAL A 44 9.96 0.80 -12.38
C VAL A 44 9.74 2.19 -12.99
N GLU A 45 10.32 2.42 -14.17
CA GLU A 45 10.29 3.72 -14.85
C GLU A 45 8.99 4.00 -15.61
N ALA A 46 8.33 2.95 -16.14
CA ALA A 46 7.15 3.07 -16.98
C ALA A 46 6.13 1.96 -16.69
N GLY A 47 5.42 2.09 -15.57
CA GLY A 47 4.35 1.17 -15.18
C GLY A 47 3.83 1.42 -13.77
N GLY A 48 2.77 0.70 -13.41
CA GLY A 48 2.24 0.66 -12.05
C GLY A 48 2.81 -0.50 -11.25
N CYS A 49 2.86 -0.34 -9.93
CA CYS A 49 3.24 -1.39 -9.00
C CYS A 49 2.42 -1.28 -7.71
N ASN A 50 2.50 -2.30 -6.87
CA ASN A 50 1.90 -2.28 -5.54
C ASN A 50 2.99 -2.46 -4.48
N VAL A 51 3.03 -1.55 -3.50
CA VAL A 51 3.94 -1.60 -2.34
C VAL A 51 3.12 -1.90 -1.10
N GLN A 52 3.62 -2.77 -0.22
CA GLN A 52 2.96 -3.17 1.01
C GLN A 52 3.82 -2.80 2.23
N PHE A 53 3.15 -2.33 3.27
CA PHE A 53 3.76 -1.90 4.52
C PHE A 53 3.07 -2.57 5.70
N ALA A 54 3.82 -2.76 6.79
CA ALA A 54 3.29 -2.98 8.12
C ALA A 54 3.55 -1.73 8.97
N VAL A 55 2.58 -1.31 9.76
CA VAL A 55 2.71 -0.18 10.69
C VAL A 55 2.40 -0.69 12.09
N SER A 56 3.31 -0.43 13.03
CA SER A 56 3.09 -0.70 14.45
C SER A 56 2.08 0.30 15.01
N PRO A 57 0.92 -0.11 15.53
CA PRO A 57 -0.08 0.81 16.08
C PRO A 57 0.36 1.46 17.40
N GLU A 58 1.37 0.90 18.08
CA GLU A 58 1.89 1.44 19.35
C GLU A 58 2.95 2.52 19.15
N THR A 59 3.77 2.38 18.10
CA THR A 59 4.96 3.22 17.89
C THR A 59 4.93 4.04 16.61
N GLY A 60 4.03 3.72 15.66
CA GLY A 60 4.04 4.28 14.31
C GLY A 60 5.16 3.73 13.42
N GLU A 61 5.96 2.76 13.91
CA GLU A 61 7.06 2.20 13.13
C GLU A 61 6.53 1.53 11.85
N MET A 62 7.00 2.00 10.70
CA MET A 62 6.62 1.52 9.38
C MET A 62 7.73 0.66 8.77
N LEU A 63 7.38 -0.57 8.40
CA LEU A 63 8.27 -1.51 7.72
C LEU A 63 7.72 -1.86 6.34
N VAL A 64 8.61 -1.92 5.35
CA VAL A 64 8.28 -2.40 4.00
C VAL A 64 8.21 -3.92 4.03
N ILE A 65 7.11 -4.49 3.51
CA ILE A 65 6.93 -5.94 3.41
C ILE A 65 7.38 -6.45 2.05
N GLU A 66 6.82 -5.89 0.97
CA GLU A 66 7.16 -6.28 -0.39
C GLU A 66 6.77 -5.20 -1.41
N MET A 67 7.25 -5.38 -2.64
CA MET A 67 6.86 -4.60 -3.81
C MET A 67 6.60 -5.53 -4.99
N ASN A 68 5.46 -5.33 -5.65
CA ASN A 68 5.03 -6.09 -6.82
C ASN A 68 5.15 -5.19 -8.07
N PRO A 69 6.15 -5.38 -8.94
CA PRO A 69 6.41 -4.52 -10.11
C PRO A 69 5.48 -4.83 -11.29
N ARG A 70 4.17 -4.85 -11.03
CA ARG A 70 3.11 -5.14 -12.00
C ARG A 70 1.75 -4.72 -11.46
N VAL A 71 0.73 -4.79 -12.31
CA VAL A 71 -0.67 -4.79 -11.89
C VAL A 71 -0.98 -5.97 -10.97
N SER A 72 -1.95 -5.79 -10.07
CA SER A 72 -2.32 -6.76 -9.04
C SER A 72 -3.84 -6.78 -8.84
N ARG A 73 -4.34 -7.75 -8.06
CA ARG A 73 -5.74 -7.73 -7.61
C ARG A 73 -6.05 -6.42 -6.86
N SER A 74 -5.09 -5.91 -6.10
CA SER A 74 -5.19 -4.65 -5.38
C SER A 74 -5.21 -3.44 -6.30
N SER A 75 -4.50 -3.46 -7.44
CA SER A 75 -4.61 -2.38 -8.44
C SER A 75 -5.99 -2.38 -9.10
N ALA A 76 -6.55 -3.55 -9.44
CA ALA A 76 -7.91 -3.64 -9.96
C ALA A 76 -8.96 -3.13 -8.95
N LEU A 77 -8.81 -3.48 -7.66
CA LEU A 77 -9.62 -2.94 -6.57
C LEU A 77 -9.50 -1.41 -6.49
N ALA A 78 -8.27 -0.88 -6.52
CA ALA A 78 -8.03 0.56 -6.46
C ALA A 78 -8.62 1.30 -7.66
N SER A 79 -8.54 0.73 -8.87
CA SER A 79 -9.16 1.31 -10.07
C SER A 79 -10.67 1.41 -9.93
N LYS A 80 -11.32 0.41 -9.31
CA LYS A 80 -12.76 0.47 -9.02
C LYS A 80 -13.11 1.44 -7.88
N ALA A 81 -12.28 1.51 -6.85
CA ALA A 81 -12.50 2.40 -5.71
C ALA A 81 -12.35 3.89 -6.08
N THR A 82 -11.46 4.21 -7.02
CA THR A 82 -11.11 5.59 -7.38
C THR A 82 -11.70 6.06 -8.71
N GLY A 83 -12.08 5.13 -9.59
CA GLY A 83 -12.45 5.44 -10.98
C GLY A 83 -11.25 5.71 -11.89
N PHE A 84 -10.01 5.62 -11.39
CA PHE A 84 -8.80 5.78 -12.20
C PHE A 84 -8.42 4.44 -12.85
N PRO A 85 -8.31 4.34 -14.19
CA PRO A 85 -7.97 3.09 -14.86
C PRO A 85 -6.46 2.84 -14.85
N ILE A 86 -5.94 2.39 -13.70
CA ILE A 86 -4.56 1.87 -13.55
C ILE A 86 -4.39 0.63 -14.44
#